data_AF-A0AAU7AVK2-F1
#
_entry.id   AF-A0AAU7AVK2-F1
#
_cell.length_a   1.000
_cell.length_b   1.000
_cell.length_c   1.000
_cell.angle_alpha   90.00
_cell.angle_beta   90.00
_cell.angle_gamma   90.00
#
_symmetry.space_group_name_H-M   'P 1'
#
loop_
_entity.id
_entity.type
_entity.pdbx_description
1 polymer ?
#
loop_
_entity_poly.entity_id
_entity_poly.type
_entity_poly.pdbx_seq_one_letter_code
_entity_poly.pdbx_strand_id
1 'polypeptide(L)'
;MTEAVFVAVVALRLLIPLGIPKYPLPFIIAALLLDGVDQTIFQAVDATSVLDNYQDYDKALDVYYLTIAYASTFRNWLDPDALAVARFLFYYRLAGTLAFELTGVRALLIIFPNTFEYFFIFYELVRLRWNPARMSRGLVIGAAAAIWICIKLPQEYWIHIAELDVTDEQAANPWLLPAFLAACALVASGLWPLRSRLPPADRTPDLHVDAYIDRPTSCAVTPRRDMNAILSVATAEKVLLLATIAVIFSQVLDGIRASSFQLVIGVGTIVTLNAVISLWRVERGSRYGSTVAQFTAMVTVNLAILGAGVLLRRTAGVSAYLPIADAAFFLLLISMVIAMYDRYRIIGNLSLDKRPRLRRRLRDMRQVAH
;
A
#
# COMPACT_ATOMS: atom_id res chain seq x y z
N MET A 1 -21.88 -20.66 -10.70
CA MET A 1 -21.12 -20.88 -9.45
C MET A 1 -19.71 -20.33 -9.59
N THR A 2 -18.98 -20.69 -10.64
CA THR A 2 -17.62 -20.23 -10.97
C THR A 2 -17.47 -18.70 -11.01
N GLU A 3 -18.35 -17.98 -11.72
CA GLU A 3 -18.32 -16.50 -11.76
C GLU A 3 -18.51 -15.86 -10.37
N ALA A 4 -19.40 -16.42 -9.54
CA ALA A 4 -19.67 -15.90 -8.21
C ALA A 4 -18.46 -16.08 -7.28
N VAL A 5 -17.74 -17.20 -7.40
CA VAL A 5 -16.50 -17.45 -6.66
C VAL A 5 -15.40 -16.49 -7.13
N PHE A 6 -15.25 -16.30 -8.45
CA PHE A 6 -14.30 -15.34 -9.01
C PHE A 6 -14.54 -13.93 -8.46
N VAL A 7 -15.78 -13.42 -8.58
CA VAL A 7 -16.16 -12.10 -8.07
C VAL A 7 -15.94 -12.00 -6.56
N ALA A 8 -16.22 -13.06 -5.79
CA ALA A 8 -15.99 -13.07 -4.36
C ALA A 8 -14.50 -12.95 -3.99
N VAL A 9 -13.63 -13.70 -4.67
CA VAL A 9 -12.17 -13.63 -4.45
C VAL A 9 -11.63 -12.24 -4.83
N VAL A 10 -12.04 -11.71 -5.98
CA VAL A 10 -11.69 -10.34 -6.41
C VAL A 10 -12.13 -9.32 -5.37
N ALA A 11 -13.38 -9.42 -4.91
CA ALA A 11 -13.93 -8.52 -3.91
C ALA A 11 -13.15 -8.62 -2.59
N LEU A 12 -12.78 -9.83 -2.15
CA LEU A 12 -11.96 -10.02 -0.96
C LEU A 12 -10.57 -9.40 -1.12
N ARG A 13 -9.90 -9.60 -2.26
CA ARG A 13 -8.61 -8.96 -2.57
C ARG A 13 -8.69 -7.43 -2.58
N LEU A 14 -9.83 -6.85 -2.97
CA LEU A 14 -10.04 -5.41 -2.93
C LEU A 14 -10.39 -4.88 -1.53
N LEU A 15 -11.16 -5.64 -0.75
CA LEU A 15 -11.71 -5.18 0.53
C LEU A 15 -10.79 -5.44 1.73
N ILE A 16 -10.09 -6.59 1.78
CA ILE A 16 -9.17 -6.94 2.87
C ILE A 16 -8.10 -5.86 3.08
N PRO A 17 -7.41 -5.35 2.04
CA PRO A 17 -6.37 -4.35 2.22
C PRO A 17 -6.87 -3.06 2.90
N LEU A 18 -8.15 -2.72 2.78
CA LEU A 18 -8.74 -1.54 3.43
C LEU A 18 -8.72 -1.60 4.96
N GLY A 19 -8.52 -2.79 5.54
CA GLY A 19 -8.30 -2.98 6.98
C GLY A 19 -6.89 -2.67 7.46
N ILE A 20 -5.88 -2.72 6.57
CA ILE A 20 -4.45 -2.52 6.89
C ILE A 20 -4.20 -1.21 7.65
N PRO A 21 -4.81 -0.06 7.30
CA PRO A 21 -4.56 1.19 8.01
C PRO A 21 -4.90 1.16 9.50
N LYS A 22 -5.87 0.33 9.93
CA LYS A 22 -6.31 0.22 11.34
C LYS A 22 -5.72 -1.00 12.05
N TYR A 23 -5.63 -2.12 11.34
CA TYR A 23 -5.18 -3.41 11.84
C TYR A 23 -4.15 -4.00 10.86
N PRO A 24 -2.93 -3.46 10.82
CA PRO A 24 -1.98 -3.72 9.74
C PRO A 24 -1.58 -5.18 9.64
N LEU A 25 -1.21 -5.82 10.75
CA LEU A 25 -0.76 -7.22 10.75
C LEU A 25 -1.80 -8.23 10.29
N PRO A 26 -3.02 -8.31 10.89
CA PRO A 26 -3.97 -9.33 10.48
C PRO A 26 -4.41 -9.15 9.03
N PHE A 27 -4.57 -7.91 8.55
CA PHE A 27 -5.03 -7.67 7.18
C PHE A 27 -3.93 -7.80 6.13
N ILE A 28 -2.67 -7.47 6.43
CA ILE A 28 -1.57 -7.74 5.48
C ILE A 28 -1.30 -9.24 5.37
N ILE A 29 -1.37 -9.98 6.49
CA ILE A 29 -1.24 -11.44 6.47
C ILE A 29 -2.43 -12.06 5.74
N ALA A 30 -3.66 -11.58 5.97
CA ALA A 30 -4.82 -12.07 5.23
C ALA A 30 -4.73 -11.77 3.72
N ALA A 31 -4.17 -10.62 3.33
CA ALA A 31 -3.93 -10.31 1.93
C ALA A 31 -2.91 -11.28 1.31
N LEU A 32 -1.76 -11.51 1.97
CA LEU A 32 -0.73 -12.46 1.54
C LEU A 32 -1.25 -13.90 1.46
N LEU A 33 -2.07 -14.32 2.44
CA LEU A 33 -2.64 -15.66 2.43
C LEU A 33 -3.66 -15.81 1.31
N LEU A 34 -4.52 -14.81 1.08
CA LEU A 34 -5.47 -14.83 -0.02
C LEU A 34 -4.74 -14.84 -1.37
N ASP A 35 -3.61 -14.13 -1.43
CA ASP A 35 -2.73 -14.08 -2.59
C ASP A 35 -2.09 -15.42 -2.94
N GLY A 36 -1.67 -16.18 -1.94
CA GLY A 36 -1.08 -17.50 -2.17
C GLY A 36 -2.08 -18.62 -2.48
N VAL A 37 -3.40 -18.41 -2.29
CA VAL A 37 -4.42 -19.49 -2.45
C VAL A 37 -5.41 -19.25 -3.58
N ASP A 38 -5.48 -18.05 -4.14
CA ASP A 38 -6.50 -17.70 -5.13
C ASP A 38 -6.34 -18.48 -6.44
N GLN A 39 -5.10 -18.73 -6.90
CA GLN A 39 -4.83 -19.58 -8.06
C GLN A 39 -5.41 -20.99 -7.85
N THR A 40 -5.16 -21.58 -6.67
CA THR A 40 -5.68 -22.91 -6.30
C THR A 40 -7.21 -22.90 -6.23
N ILE A 41 -7.81 -21.83 -5.70
CA ILE A 41 -9.27 -21.67 -5.67
C ILE A 41 -9.83 -21.65 -7.09
N PHE A 42 -9.22 -20.91 -8.01
CA PHE A 42 -9.67 -20.80 -9.41
C PHE A 42 -9.52 -22.11 -10.19
N GLN A 43 -8.42 -22.84 -9.96
CA GLN A 43 -8.23 -24.18 -10.52
C GLN A 43 -9.28 -25.17 -10.00
N ALA A 44 -9.62 -25.12 -8.70
CA ALA A 44 -10.60 -26.02 -8.10
C ALA A 44 -12.03 -25.83 -8.61
N VAL A 45 -12.40 -24.65 -9.10
CA VAL A 45 -13.74 -24.35 -9.62
C VAL A 45 -13.83 -24.36 -11.16
N ASP A 46 -12.79 -24.87 -11.82
CA ASP A 46 -12.64 -24.92 -13.28
C ASP A 46 -12.94 -23.56 -13.94
N ALA A 47 -12.42 -22.48 -13.35
CA ALA A 47 -12.47 -21.12 -13.91
C ALA A 47 -11.43 -20.92 -15.03
N THR A 48 -11.22 -21.95 -15.86
CA THR A 48 -10.17 -22.00 -16.88
C THR A 48 -10.33 -20.92 -17.95
N SER A 49 -11.55 -20.48 -18.24
CA SER A 49 -11.82 -19.35 -19.16
C SER A 49 -11.38 -17.97 -18.64
N VAL A 50 -11.02 -17.86 -17.35
CA VAL A 50 -10.58 -16.59 -16.70
C VAL A 50 -9.06 -16.60 -16.44
N LEU A 51 -8.40 -17.75 -16.64
CA LEU A 51 -6.98 -17.92 -16.35
C LEU A 51 -6.05 -17.31 -17.41
N ASP A 52 -6.52 -17.07 -18.63
CA ASP A 52 -5.70 -16.55 -19.74
C ASP A 52 -5.02 -15.21 -19.41
N ASN A 53 -5.66 -14.36 -18.59
CA ASN A 53 -5.11 -13.07 -18.12
C ASN A 53 -4.86 -13.03 -16.59
N TYR A 54 -4.85 -14.19 -15.90
CA TYR A 54 -4.74 -14.23 -14.44
C TYR A 54 -3.45 -13.58 -13.93
N GLN A 55 -2.33 -13.79 -14.62
CA GLN A 55 -1.03 -13.26 -14.22
C GLN A 55 -1.00 -11.72 -14.16
N ASP A 56 -1.69 -11.03 -15.06
CA ASP A 56 -1.70 -9.56 -15.09
C ASP A 56 -2.67 -8.98 -14.07
N TYR A 57 -3.81 -9.64 -13.91
CA TYR A 57 -4.77 -9.36 -12.84
C TYR A 57 -4.14 -9.48 -11.45
N ASP A 58 -3.43 -10.57 -11.20
CA ASP A 58 -2.75 -10.86 -9.94
C ASP A 58 -1.76 -9.75 -9.56
N LYS A 59 -0.88 -9.37 -10.49
CA LYS A 59 0.09 -8.29 -10.31
C LYS A 59 -0.56 -6.92 -10.04
N ALA A 60 -1.68 -6.61 -10.69
CA ALA A 60 -2.35 -5.34 -10.46
C ALA A 60 -2.94 -5.27 -9.03
N LEU A 61 -3.49 -6.38 -8.55
CA LEU A 61 -3.99 -6.49 -7.18
C LEU A 61 -2.88 -6.50 -6.13
N ASP A 62 -1.71 -7.04 -6.48
CA ASP A 62 -0.48 -6.91 -5.70
C ASP A 62 -0.12 -5.44 -5.46
N VAL A 63 0.00 -4.69 -6.55
CA VAL A 63 0.34 -3.26 -6.50
C VAL A 63 -0.71 -2.49 -5.71
N TYR A 64 -1.98 -2.87 -5.83
CA TYR A 64 -3.08 -2.26 -5.08
C TYR A 64 -2.93 -2.43 -3.56
N TYR A 65 -2.77 -3.66 -3.06
CA TYR A 65 -2.68 -3.84 -1.60
C TYR A 65 -1.38 -3.26 -1.06
N LEU A 66 -0.26 -3.35 -1.80
CA LEU A 66 1.01 -2.73 -1.41
C LEU A 66 0.89 -1.21 -1.37
N THR A 67 0.13 -0.60 -2.28
CA THR A 67 -0.16 0.84 -2.25
C THR A 67 -0.92 1.23 -0.99
N ILE A 68 -1.90 0.43 -0.57
CA ILE A 68 -2.65 0.66 0.67
C ILE A 68 -1.74 0.50 1.89
N ALA A 69 -0.90 -0.54 1.92
CA ALA A 69 0.11 -0.73 2.96
C ALA A 69 1.07 0.47 3.02
N TYR A 70 1.59 0.90 1.87
CA TYR A 70 2.45 2.09 1.77
C TYR A 70 1.76 3.35 2.28
N ALA A 71 0.53 3.63 1.84
CA ALA A 71 -0.24 4.76 2.31
C ALA A 71 -0.43 4.72 3.84
N SER A 72 -0.66 3.53 4.41
CA SER A 72 -0.83 3.34 5.85
C SER A 72 0.43 3.69 6.65
N THR A 73 1.63 3.56 6.07
CA THR A 73 2.88 3.94 6.75
C THR A 73 2.85 5.42 7.15
N PHE A 74 2.36 6.32 6.29
CA PHE A 74 2.22 7.74 6.62
C PHE A 74 1.31 7.99 7.82
N ARG A 75 0.29 7.15 8.01
CA ARG A 75 -0.65 7.25 9.14
C ARG A 75 -0.08 6.67 10.43
N ASN A 76 0.67 5.57 10.32
CA ASN A 76 0.93 4.65 11.41
C ASN A 76 2.38 4.74 11.93
N TRP A 77 3.32 5.09 11.06
CA TRP A 77 4.74 5.07 11.36
C TRP A 77 5.22 6.47 11.75
N LEU A 78 5.89 6.53 12.90
CA LEU A 78 6.40 7.78 13.48
C LEU A 78 7.92 7.88 13.41
N ASP A 79 8.58 6.85 12.88
CA ASP A 79 10.01 6.80 12.67
C ASP A 79 10.34 7.26 11.23
N PRO A 80 11.05 8.40 11.07
CA PRO A 80 11.39 8.93 9.75
C PRO A 80 12.34 8.02 8.97
N ASP A 81 13.24 7.31 9.64
CA ASP A 81 14.19 6.41 8.98
C ASP A 81 13.45 5.20 8.39
N ALA A 82 12.54 4.61 9.16
CA ALA A 82 11.68 3.52 8.69
C ALA A 82 10.77 3.97 7.53
N LEU A 83 10.21 5.17 7.59
CA LEU A 83 9.42 5.74 6.49
C LEU A 83 10.25 5.93 5.22
N ALA A 84 11.49 6.38 5.33
CA ALA A 84 12.39 6.55 4.19
C ALA A 84 12.74 5.20 3.54
N VAL A 85 13.05 4.18 4.36
CA VAL A 85 13.34 2.82 3.89
C VAL A 85 12.10 2.19 3.26
N ALA A 86 10.93 2.29 3.90
CA ALA A 86 9.66 1.82 3.36
C ALA A 86 9.34 2.46 2.00
N ARG A 87 9.51 3.78 1.88
CA ARG A 87 9.36 4.50 0.61
C ARG A 87 10.30 3.97 -0.46
N PHE A 88 11.59 3.80 -0.14
CA PHE A 88 12.56 3.27 -1.07
C PHE A 88 12.16 1.87 -1.56
N LEU A 89 11.90 0.93 -0.64
CA LEU A 89 11.55 -0.45 -0.98
C LEU A 89 10.26 -0.52 -1.81
N PHE A 90 9.25 0.27 -1.46
CA PHE A 90 7.99 0.30 -2.19
C PHE A 90 8.17 0.83 -3.62
N TYR A 91 8.84 1.98 -3.80
CA TYR A 91 9.08 2.52 -5.14
C TYR A 91 10.06 1.68 -5.95
N TYR A 92 11.01 1.02 -5.29
CA TYR A 92 11.89 0.06 -5.94
C TYR A 92 11.08 -1.09 -6.54
N ARG A 93 10.19 -1.72 -5.76
CA ARG A 93 9.26 -2.74 -6.28
C ARG A 93 8.36 -2.20 -7.38
N LEU A 94 7.74 -1.04 -7.16
CA LEU A 94 6.81 -0.44 -8.13
C LEU A 94 7.48 -0.11 -9.48
N ALA A 95 8.72 0.37 -9.46
CA ALA A 95 9.51 0.61 -10.66
C ALA A 95 9.82 -0.70 -11.40
N GLY A 96 10.15 -1.76 -10.66
CA GLY A 96 10.34 -3.09 -11.21
C GLY A 96 9.10 -3.66 -11.88
N THR A 97 7.94 -3.55 -11.21
CA THR A 97 6.65 -3.97 -11.78
C THR A 97 6.35 -3.19 -13.04
N LEU A 98 6.46 -1.85 -13.02
CA LEU A 98 6.24 -1.04 -14.22
C LEU A 98 7.20 -1.40 -15.36
N ALA A 99 8.49 -1.59 -15.07
CA ALA A 99 9.48 -1.96 -16.08
C ALA A 99 9.18 -3.35 -16.67
N PHE A 100 8.75 -4.30 -15.83
CA PHE A 100 8.28 -5.60 -16.28
C PHE A 100 7.06 -5.46 -17.20
N GLU A 101 6.05 -4.69 -16.83
CA GLU A 101 4.85 -4.48 -17.65
C GLU A 101 5.16 -3.86 -19.01
N LEU A 102 6.15 -2.96 -19.08
CA LEU A 102 6.53 -2.29 -20.33
C LEU A 102 7.42 -3.14 -21.24
N THR A 103 8.14 -4.13 -20.70
CA THR A 103 9.17 -4.89 -21.43
C THR A 103 8.89 -6.39 -21.56
N GLY A 104 8.03 -6.94 -20.70
CA GLY A 104 7.78 -8.39 -20.56
C GLY A 104 8.93 -9.17 -19.94
N VAL A 105 10.01 -8.53 -19.49
CA VAL A 105 11.23 -9.23 -19.04
C VAL A 105 11.08 -9.71 -17.59
N ARG A 106 10.76 -11.01 -17.41
CA ARG A 106 10.60 -11.65 -16.08
C ARG A 106 11.79 -11.43 -15.14
N ALA A 107 13.01 -11.36 -15.65
CA ALA A 107 14.21 -11.13 -14.84
C ALA A 107 14.17 -9.81 -14.03
N LEU A 108 13.36 -8.83 -14.45
CA LEU A 108 13.16 -7.60 -13.69
C LEU A 108 12.49 -7.87 -12.33
N LEU A 109 11.60 -8.85 -12.23
CA LEU A 109 10.94 -9.16 -10.95
C LEU A 109 11.93 -9.68 -9.90
N ILE A 110 12.95 -10.43 -10.33
CA ILE A 110 14.05 -10.90 -9.47
C ILE A 110 14.93 -9.73 -9.00
N ILE A 111 15.22 -8.79 -9.90
CA ILE A 111 16.04 -7.61 -9.58
C ILE A 111 15.29 -6.69 -8.63
N PHE A 112 13.96 -6.61 -8.77
CA PHE A 112 13.06 -5.77 -7.98
C PHE A 112 12.12 -6.61 -7.09
N PRO A 113 12.66 -7.36 -6.11
CA PRO A 113 11.86 -8.26 -5.31
C PRO A 113 10.96 -7.50 -4.34
N ASN A 114 9.84 -8.12 -3.94
CA ASN A 114 8.89 -7.49 -3.02
C ASN A 114 9.40 -7.49 -1.55
N THR A 115 10.48 -6.77 -1.29
CA THR A 115 11.07 -6.64 0.07
C THR A 115 10.22 -5.75 0.97
N PHE A 116 9.46 -4.81 0.38
CA PHE A 116 8.63 -3.86 1.11
C PHE A 116 7.60 -4.56 2.02
N GLU A 117 6.89 -5.57 1.51
CA GLU A 117 5.87 -6.30 2.27
C GLU A 117 6.44 -6.92 3.56
N TYR A 118 7.57 -7.60 3.45
CA TYR A 118 8.19 -8.29 4.58
C TYR A 118 8.77 -7.31 5.59
N PHE A 119 9.33 -6.21 5.09
CA PHE A 119 9.78 -5.11 5.93
C PHE A 119 8.62 -4.43 6.68
N PHE A 120 7.46 -4.28 6.02
CA PHE A 120 6.26 -3.77 6.66
C PHE A 120 5.78 -4.69 7.79
N ILE A 121 5.72 -6.00 7.54
CA ILE A 121 5.37 -7.00 8.56
C ILE A 121 6.37 -6.93 9.73
N PHE A 122 7.67 -6.90 9.45
CA PHE A 122 8.71 -6.78 10.48
C PHE A 122 8.50 -5.54 11.36
N TYR A 123 8.31 -4.37 10.76
CA TYR A 123 8.13 -3.12 11.52
C TYR A 123 6.86 -3.18 12.39
N GLU A 124 5.76 -3.71 11.86
CA GLU A 124 4.51 -3.82 12.61
C GLU A 124 4.59 -4.88 13.72
N LEU A 125 5.34 -5.97 13.54
CA LEU A 125 5.66 -6.92 14.60
C LEU A 125 6.46 -6.26 15.73
N VAL A 126 7.47 -5.44 15.39
CA VAL A 126 8.21 -4.66 16.39
C VAL A 126 7.25 -3.72 17.12
N ARG A 127 6.36 -3.03 16.40
CA ARG A 127 5.39 -2.10 16.98
C ARG A 127 4.51 -2.76 18.04
N LEU A 128 4.10 -4.01 17.87
CA LEU A 128 3.23 -4.71 18.84
C LEU A 128 3.80 -4.74 20.25
N ARG A 129 5.12 -4.95 20.40
CA ARG A 129 5.75 -5.21 21.70
C ARG A 129 6.72 -4.11 22.13
N TRP A 130 7.32 -3.39 21.18
CA TRP A 130 8.33 -2.37 21.42
C TRP A 130 7.96 -1.06 20.73
N ASN A 131 8.51 0.05 21.21
CA ASN A 131 8.37 1.35 20.57
C ASN A 131 9.32 1.47 19.36
N PRO A 132 8.82 1.50 18.10
CA PRO A 132 9.67 1.57 16.92
C PRO A 132 10.57 2.82 16.88
N ALA A 133 10.17 3.91 17.55
CA ALA A 133 10.96 5.13 17.62
C ALA A 133 12.30 4.98 18.39
N ARG A 134 12.55 3.82 19.00
CA ARG A 134 13.85 3.48 19.62
C ARG A 134 14.77 2.70 18.69
N MET A 135 14.28 2.25 17.53
CA MET A 135 15.12 1.57 16.56
C MET A 135 16.19 2.53 16.06
N SER A 136 17.44 2.06 16.04
CA SER A 136 18.51 2.82 15.41
C SER A 136 18.37 2.73 13.89
N ARG A 137 18.82 3.76 13.18
CA ARG A 137 18.89 3.75 11.72
C ARG A 137 19.62 2.50 11.17
N GLY A 138 20.67 2.07 11.85
CA GLY A 138 21.42 0.86 11.51
C GLY A 138 20.60 -0.42 11.63
N LEU A 139 19.74 -0.54 12.65
CA LEU A 139 18.82 -1.67 12.78
C LEU A 139 17.77 -1.69 11.68
N VAL A 140 17.20 -0.52 11.34
CA VAL A 140 16.17 -0.40 10.29
C VAL A 140 16.74 -0.81 8.92
N ILE A 141 17.89 -0.24 8.54
CA ILE A 141 18.57 -0.57 7.28
C ILE A 141 19.06 -2.03 7.29
N GLY A 142 19.66 -2.47 8.40
CA GLY A 142 20.15 -3.84 8.55
C GLY A 142 19.02 -4.88 8.45
N ALA A 143 17.86 -4.61 9.04
CA ALA A 143 16.68 -5.47 8.91
C ALA A 143 16.17 -5.51 7.46
N ALA A 144 16.07 -4.37 6.79
CA ALA A 144 15.68 -4.33 5.38
C ALA A 144 16.66 -5.12 4.49
N ALA A 145 17.97 -4.95 4.70
CA ALA A 145 18.99 -5.69 3.96
C ALA A 145 18.96 -7.20 4.27
N ALA A 146 18.76 -7.59 5.53
CA ALA A 146 18.65 -8.99 5.92
C ALA A 146 17.41 -9.66 5.30
N ILE A 147 16.26 -8.97 5.32
CA ILE A 147 15.03 -9.45 4.67
C ILE A 147 15.26 -9.60 3.16
N TRP A 148 15.88 -8.60 2.52
CA TRP A 148 16.19 -8.65 1.10
C TRP A 148 17.08 -9.85 0.77
N ILE A 149 18.25 -9.94 1.41
CA ILE A 149 19.30 -10.88 1.01
C ILE A 149 18.99 -12.31 1.46
N CYS A 150 18.51 -12.49 2.69
CA CYS A 150 18.36 -13.81 3.27
C CYS A 150 17.00 -14.44 3.04
N ILE A 151 15.96 -13.64 2.79
CA ILE A 151 14.60 -14.14 2.59
C ILE A 151 14.18 -13.97 1.15
N LYS A 152 14.24 -12.74 0.63
CA LYS A 152 13.66 -12.44 -0.68
C LYS A 152 14.47 -12.94 -1.86
N LEU A 153 15.80 -12.75 -1.88
CA LEU A 153 16.61 -13.27 -2.99
C LEU A 153 16.49 -14.79 -3.17
N PRO A 154 16.57 -15.62 -2.11
CA PRO A 154 16.33 -17.05 -2.24
C PRO A 154 14.91 -17.38 -2.72
N GLN A 155 13.89 -16.68 -2.21
CA GLN A 155 12.51 -16.88 -2.63
C GLN A 155 12.31 -16.56 -4.13
N GLU A 156 12.87 -15.45 -4.60
CA GLU A 156 12.72 -15.00 -5.98
C GLU A 156 13.53 -15.87 -6.95
N TYR A 157 14.70 -16.35 -6.52
CA TYR A 157 15.44 -17.39 -7.26
C TYR A 157 14.60 -18.66 -7.43
N TRP A 158 13.96 -19.12 -6.35
CA TRP A 158 13.14 -20.32 -6.37
C TRP A 158 11.95 -20.18 -7.34
N ILE A 159 11.23 -19.06 -7.26
CA ILE A 159 10.02 -18.85 -8.07
C ILE A 159 10.37 -18.62 -9.55
N HIS A 160 11.41 -17.82 -9.85
CA HIS A 160 11.63 -17.33 -11.22
C HIS A 160 12.76 -18.04 -11.98
N ILE A 161 13.73 -18.66 -11.30
CA ILE A 161 14.83 -19.38 -11.98
C ILE A 161 14.59 -20.87 -11.92
N ALA A 162 14.15 -21.38 -10.77
CA ALA A 162 13.84 -22.81 -10.65
C ALA A 162 12.46 -23.16 -11.24
N GLU A 163 11.57 -22.17 -11.47
CA GLU A 163 10.19 -22.34 -11.96
C GLU A 163 9.40 -23.40 -11.19
N LEU A 164 9.73 -23.57 -9.90
CA LEU A 164 9.11 -24.56 -9.03
C LEU A 164 7.87 -23.94 -8.39
N ASP A 165 6.69 -24.31 -8.89
CA ASP A 165 5.44 -24.01 -8.21
C ASP A 165 5.42 -24.82 -6.89
N VAL A 166 5.35 -24.10 -5.77
CA VAL A 166 5.36 -24.70 -4.42
C VAL A 166 4.24 -25.71 -4.27
N THR A 167 3.12 -25.47 -4.94
CA THR A 167 1.93 -26.33 -4.88
C THR A 167 2.16 -27.65 -5.61
N ASP A 168 2.73 -27.59 -6.81
CA ASP A 168 3.04 -28.78 -7.61
C ASP A 168 4.18 -29.59 -6.97
N GLU A 169 5.20 -28.90 -6.45
CA GLU A 169 6.30 -29.54 -5.73
C GLU A 169 5.85 -30.16 -4.41
N GLN A 170 4.95 -29.52 -3.67
CA GLN A 170 4.38 -30.09 -2.44
C GLN A 170 3.47 -31.29 -2.74
N ALA A 171 2.75 -31.28 -3.87
CA ALA A 171 1.97 -32.41 -4.32
C ALA A 171 2.88 -33.59 -4.72
N ALA A 172 4.02 -33.31 -5.38
CA ALA A 172 5.02 -34.30 -5.73
C ALA A 172 5.82 -34.81 -4.51
N ASN A 173 6.09 -33.95 -3.54
CA ASN A 173 6.92 -34.20 -2.38
C ASN A 173 6.19 -33.80 -1.08
N PRO A 174 5.30 -34.66 -0.55
CA PRO A 174 4.50 -34.34 0.64
C PRO A 174 5.33 -34.01 1.89
N TRP A 175 6.59 -34.45 1.93
CA TRP A 175 7.53 -34.24 3.02
C TRP A 175 8.12 -32.81 3.05
N LEU A 176 8.00 -32.01 1.99
CA LEU A 176 8.53 -30.64 1.94
C LEU A 176 7.89 -29.74 3.01
N LEU A 177 6.58 -29.74 3.16
CA LEU A 177 5.88 -28.94 4.16
C LEU A 177 6.29 -29.33 5.61
N PRO A 178 6.26 -30.62 6.02
CA PRO A 178 6.83 -31.03 7.30
C PRO A 178 8.30 -30.63 7.49
N ALA A 179 9.13 -30.77 6.45
CA ALA A 179 10.55 -30.39 6.51
C ALA A 179 10.72 -28.87 6.66
N PHE A 180 9.93 -28.07 5.96
CA PHE A 180 9.91 -26.61 6.08
C PHE A 180 9.45 -26.16 7.46
N LEU A 181 8.39 -26.77 8.00
CA LEU A 181 7.91 -26.49 9.36
C LEU A 181 8.96 -26.89 10.40
N ALA A 182 9.63 -28.03 10.21
CA ALA A 182 10.73 -28.46 11.07
C ALA A 182 11.93 -27.50 11.00
N ALA A 183 12.29 -27.02 9.81
CA ALA A 183 13.33 -26.01 9.63
C ALA A 183 12.97 -24.68 10.31
N CYS A 184 11.72 -24.22 10.16
CA CYS A 184 11.23 -23.03 10.86
C CYS A 184 11.28 -23.21 12.38
N ALA A 185 10.89 -24.38 12.89
CA ALA A 185 10.97 -24.70 14.31
C ALA A 185 12.42 -24.78 14.82
N LEU A 186 13.35 -25.32 14.02
CA LEU A 186 14.79 -25.31 14.30
C LEU A 186 15.35 -23.90 14.35
N VAL A 187 15.00 -23.04 13.39
CA VAL A 187 15.40 -21.63 13.41
C VAL A 187 14.81 -20.92 14.63
N ALA A 188 13.51 -21.12 14.91
CA ALA A 188 12.85 -20.51 16.06
C ALA A 188 13.46 -20.96 17.39
N SER A 189 13.80 -22.24 17.52
CA SER A 189 14.47 -22.80 18.71
C SER A 189 15.92 -22.33 18.82
N GLY A 190 16.64 -22.17 17.71
CA GLY A 190 17.99 -21.58 17.68
C GLY A 190 18.01 -20.08 17.99
N LEU A 191 16.93 -19.36 17.66
CA LEU A 191 16.73 -17.95 18.02
C LEU A 191 16.15 -17.76 19.42
N TRP A 192 15.57 -18.81 20.02
CA TRP A 192 14.98 -18.76 21.35
C TRP A 192 15.93 -18.24 22.45
N PRO A 193 17.22 -18.61 22.49
CA PRO A 193 18.17 -18.06 23.47
C PRO A 193 18.38 -16.56 23.30
N LEU A 194 18.31 -16.04 22.06
CA LEU A 194 18.44 -14.60 21.78
C LEU A 194 17.26 -13.80 22.34
N ARG A 195 16.13 -14.43 22.67
CA ARG A 195 15.00 -13.74 23.33
C ARG A 195 15.41 -13.08 24.65
N SER A 196 16.40 -13.65 25.35
CA SER A 196 16.93 -13.12 26.61
C SER A 196 17.77 -11.84 26.41
N ARG A 197 18.24 -11.60 25.18
CA ARG A 197 18.97 -10.40 24.78
C ARG A 197 18.07 -9.31 24.22
N LEU A 198 16.78 -9.59 24.02
CA LEU A 198 15.82 -8.57 23.58
C LEU A 198 15.55 -7.59 24.73
N PRO A 199 15.39 -6.30 24.43
CA PRO A 199 14.98 -5.34 25.43
C PRO A 199 13.62 -5.74 26.02
N PRO A 200 13.36 -5.41 27.31
CA PRO A 200 12.06 -5.67 27.92
C PRO A 200 10.94 -5.05 27.07
N ALA A 201 9.80 -5.74 26.99
CA ALA A 201 8.66 -5.26 26.23
C ALA A 201 8.23 -3.89 26.78
N ASP A 202 8.05 -2.93 25.87
CA ASP A 202 7.63 -1.58 26.27
C ASP A 202 6.13 -1.54 26.62
N ARG A 203 5.35 -2.51 26.12
CA ARG A 203 3.88 -2.49 26.17
C ARG A 203 3.25 -3.87 25.96
N THR A 204 2.01 -4.00 26.42
CA THR A 204 1.14 -5.15 26.12
C THR A 204 0.75 -5.14 24.65
N PRO A 205 0.74 -6.29 23.95
CA PRO A 205 0.45 -6.35 22.52
C PRO A 205 -1.01 -6.02 22.20
N ASP A 206 -1.20 -5.18 21.18
CA ASP A 206 -2.50 -4.76 20.65
C ASP A 206 -2.37 -4.58 19.13
N LEU A 207 -3.27 -5.25 18.40
CA LEU A 207 -3.30 -5.26 16.95
C LEU A 207 -3.77 -3.91 16.38
N HIS A 208 -4.53 -3.13 17.16
CA HIS A 208 -5.06 -1.85 16.72
C HIS A 208 -3.98 -0.76 16.76
N VAL A 209 -3.82 -0.02 15.65
CA VAL A 209 -2.77 1.01 15.55
C VAL A 209 -2.88 2.09 16.62
N ASP A 210 -4.11 2.44 16.97
CA ASP A 210 -4.37 3.64 17.77
C ASP A 210 -4.28 3.35 19.27
N ALA A 211 -4.03 2.09 19.67
CA ALA A 211 -3.85 1.69 21.06
C ALA A 211 -2.69 2.42 21.76
N TYR A 212 -1.72 2.92 20.99
CA TYR A 212 -0.52 3.57 21.53
C TYR A 212 -0.19 4.93 20.91
N ILE A 213 -1.06 5.44 20.04
CA ILE A 213 -0.85 6.73 19.36
C ILE A 213 -2.00 7.65 19.75
N ASP A 214 -1.68 8.69 20.51
CA ASP A 214 -2.63 9.77 20.82
C ASP A 214 -2.95 10.55 19.54
N ARG A 215 -4.01 10.13 18.87
CA ARG A 215 -4.51 10.83 17.69
C ARG A 215 -5.25 12.10 18.12
N PRO A 216 -5.07 13.23 17.42
CA PRO A 216 -5.95 14.37 17.62
C PRO A 216 -7.40 13.95 17.36
N THR A 217 -8.25 14.06 18.39
CA THR A 217 -9.68 13.66 18.43
C THR A 217 -10.55 14.45 17.47
N SER A 218 -10.01 15.49 16.84
CA SER A 218 -10.72 16.35 15.90
C SER A 218 -9.72 16.86 14.89
N CYS A 219 -10.14 16.88 13.62
CA CYS A 219 -9.46 17.56 12.51
C CYS A 219 -9.52 19.09 12.71
N ALA A 220 -9.06 19.58 13.86
CA ALA A 220 -8.96 21.00 14.19
C ALA A 220 -7.57 21.52 13.82
N VAL A 221 -7.16 21.23 12.59
CA VAL A 221 -5.87 21.67 12.07
C VAL A 221 -6.17 22.43 10.81
N THR A 222 -5.84 23.71 10.86
CA THR A 222 -5.67 24.57 9.69
C THR A 222 -4.53 23.99 8.86
N PRO A 223 -4.79 23.49 7.64
CA PRO A 223 -3.70 23.24 6.70
C PRO A 223 -2.97 24.57 6.54
N ARG A 224 -1.64 24.53 6.63
CA ARG A 224 -0.83 25.72 6.37
C ARG A 224 -1.21 26.20 4.97
N ARG A 225 -1.70 27.45 4.86
CA ARG A 225 -1.92 28.15 3.59
C ARG A 225 -0.57 28.20 2.88
N ASP A 226 -0.31 27.23 2.03
CA ASP A 226 0.92 27.20 1.26
C ASP A 226 0.59 26.73 -0.14
N MET A 227 0.57 27.67 -1.08
CA MET A 227 0.36 27.38 -2.50
C MET A 227 1.53 26.54 -3.06
N ASN A 228 2.69 26.59 -2.40
CA ASN A 228 3.81 25.67 -2.66
C ASN A 228 3.48 24.21 -2.31
N ALA A 229 2.37 23.95 -1.58
CA ALA A 229 1.88 22.59 -1.38
C ALA A 229 1.46 21.94 -2.72
N ILE A 230 0.99 22.71 -3.70
CA ILE A 230 0.64 22.18 -5.04
C ILE A 230 1.90 21.68 -5.74
N LEU A 231 2.97 22.47 -5.72
CA LEU A 231 4.27 22.14 -6.34
C LEU A 231 5.20 21.40 -5.39
N SER A 232 4.65 20.77 -4.35
CA SER A 232 5.46 20.06 -3.37
C SER A 232 5.91 18.70 -3.89
N VAL A 233 7.02 18.20 -3.33
CA VAL A 233 7.47 16.82 -3.52
C VAL A 233 6.36 15.81 -3.20
N ALA A 234 5.44 16.14 -2.28
CA ALA A 234 4.29 15.30 -1.96
C ALA A 234 3.33 15.15 -3.13
N THR A 235 3.04 16.24 -3.85
CA THR A 235 2.16 16.20 -5.02
C THR A 235 2.84 15.46 -6.17
N ALA A 236 4.13 15.71 -6.40
CA ALA A 236 4.90 14.98 -7.43
C ALA A 236 4.92 13.48 -7.15
N GLU A 237 5.18 13.08 -5.90
CA GLU A 237 5.14 11.68 -5.46
C GLU A 237 3.75 11.07 -5.65
N LYS A 238 2.68 11.80 -5.32
CA LYS A 238 1.29 11.36 -5.51
C LYS A 238 0.93 11.19 -6.99
N VAL A 239 1.36 12.12 -7.85
CA VAL A 239 1.18 12.02 -9.30
C VAL A 239 1.90 10.79 -9.84
N LEU A 240 3.18 10.60 -9.46
CA LEU A 240 3.97 9.43 -9.87
C LEU A 240 3.28 8.13 -9.44
N LEU A 241 2.89 8.03 -8.16
CA LEU A 241 2.21 6.86 -7.61
C LEU A 241 0.94 6.53 -8.41
N LEU A 242 0.05 7.51 -8.56
CA LEU A 242 -1.24 7.29 -9.21
C LEU A 242 -1.09 7.03 -10.71
N ALA A 243 -0.14 7.69 -11.37
CA ALA A 243 0.13 7.46 -12.79
C ALA A 243 0.66 6.05 -13.03
N THR A 244 1.60 5.58 -12.20
CA THR A 244 2.14 4.22 -12.32
C THR A 244 1.07 3.17 -12.05
N ILE A 245 0.27 3.33 -10.98
CA ILE A 245 -0.87 2.45 -10.72
C ILE A 245 -1.83 2.44 -11.91
N ALA A 246 -2.11 3.61 -12.49
CA ALA A 246 -3.02 3.69 -13.61
C ALA A 246 -2.52 2.97 -14.87
N VAL A 247 -1.21 3.07 -15.15
CA VAL A 247 -0.59 2.33 -16.25
C VAL A 247 -0.66 0.83 -16.00
N ILE A 248 -0.34 0.36 -14.78
CA ILE A 248 -0.37 -1.08 -14.44
C ILE A 248 -1.80 -1.63 -14.58
N PHE A 249 -2.79 -0.97 -13.99
CA PHE A 249 -4.18 -1.40 -14.09
C PHE A 249 -4.77 -1.31 -15.51
N SER A 250 -4.19 -0.48 -16.39
CA SER A 250 -4.70 -0.35 -17.76
C SER A 250 -4.39 -1.56 -18.62
N GLN A 251 -3.34 -2.33 -18.28
CA GLN A 251 -3.00 -3.57 -18.97
C GLN A 251 -3.99 -4.69 -18.62
N VAL A 252 -4.63 -4.62 -17.45
CA VAL A 252 -5.62 -5.61 -17.00
C VAL A 252 -7.00 -5.35 -17.60
N LEU A 253 -7.29 -4.11 -18.01
CA LEU A 253 -8.61 -3.70 -18.47
C LEU A 253 -8.61 -3.53 -20.00
N ASP A 254 -9.02 -4.59 -20.70
CA ASP A 254 -9.10 -4.66 -22.18
C ASP A 254 -9.91 -3.53 -22.84
N GLY A 255 -10.81 -2.88 -22.09
CA GLY A 255 -11.64 -1.79 -22.58
C GLY A 255 -10.91 -0.46 -22.80
N ILE A 256 -9.66 -0.30 -22.35
CA ILE A 256 -8.96 0.98 -22.35
C ILE A 256 -7.89 1.02 -23.44
N ARG A 257 -8.26 1.57 -24.60
CA ARG A 257 -7.33 1.85 -25.70
C ARG A 257 -6.56 3.18 -25.51
N ALA A 258 -6.08 3.46 -24.31
CA ALA A 258 -5.30 4.65 -24.02
C ALA A 258 -3.81 4.30 -23.98
N SER A 259 -2.96 5.11 -24.61
CA SER A 259 -1.52 4.92 -24.46
C SER A 259 -1.08 5.26 -23.04
N SER A 260 0.02 4.68 -22.56
CA SER A 260 0.58 4.97 -21.22
C SER A 260 0.80 6.47 -21.02
N PHE A 261 1.18 7.20 -22.06
CA PHE A 261 1.34 8.65 -22.03
C PHE A 261 0.01 9.40 -21.81
N GLN A 262 -1.06 8.97 -22.48
CA GLN A 262 -2.40 9.56 -22.28
C GLN A 262 -2.91 9.31 -20.86
N LEU A 263 -2.65 8.13 -20.30
CA LEU A 263 -2.99 7.80 -18.91
C LEU A 263 -2.22 8.68 -17.91
N VAL A 264 -0.92 8.83 -18.10
CA VAL A 264 -0.08 9.70 -17.25
C VAL A 264 -0.60 11.15 -17.28
N ILE A 265 -0.92 11.70 -18.46
CA ILE A 265 -1.49 13.05 -18.58
C ILE A 265 -2.87 13.13 -17.93
N GLY A 266 -3.75 12.16 -18.18
CA GLY A 266 -5.10 12.14 -17.64
C GLY A 266 -5.10 12.09 -16.11
N VAL A 267 -4.30 11.19 -15.53
CA VAL A 267 -4.15 11.06 -14.08
C VAL A 267 -3.47 12.28 -13.48
N GLY A 268 -2.39 12.79 -14.10
CA GLY A 268 -1.73 14.02 -13.65
C GLY A 268 -2.67 15.22 -13.63
N THR A 269 -3.56 15.32 -14.62
CA THR A 269 -4.61 16.35 -14.69
C THR A 269 -5.60 16.18 -13.54
N ILE A 270 -6.12 14.96 -13.34
CA ILE A 270 -7.06 14.65 -12.24
C ILE A 270 -6.43 14.97 -10.88
N VAL A 271 -5.19 14.56 -10.64
CA VAL A 271 -4.49 14.77 -9.36
C VAL A 271 -4.25 16.25 -9.10
N THR A 272 -3.81 17.00 -10.12
CA THR A 272 -3.60 18.45 -10.01
C THR A 272 -4.92 19.17 -9.73
N LEU A 273 -5.99 18.85 -10.46
CA LEU A 273 -7.33 19.43 -10.23
C LEU A 273 -7.85 19.12 -8.83
N ASN A 274 -7.67 17.88 -8.35
CA ASN A 274 -8.02 17.52 -6.97
C ASN A 274 -7.22 18.32 -5.94
N ALA A 275 -5.93 18.55 -6.18
CA ALA A 275 -5.09 19.36 -5.30
C ALA A 275 -5.60 20.81 -5.23
N VAL A 276 -5.92 21.41 -6.37
CA VAL A 276 -6.50 22.76 -6.46
C VAL A 276 -7.84 22.83 -5.72
N ILE A 277 -8.76 21.90 -6.00
CA ILE A 277 -10.08 21.87 -5.37
C ILE A 277 -9.96 21.65 -3.86
N SER A 278 -9.04 20.79 -3.42
CA SER A 278 -8.79 20.55 -2.00
C SER A 278 -8.29 21.80 -1.29
N LEU A 279 -7.37 22.55 -1.90
CA LEU A 279 -6.89 23.83 -1.34
C LEU A 279 -7.99 24.89 -1.29
N TRP A 280 -8.75 25.03 -2.36
CA TRP A 280 -9.88 25.96 -2.41
C TRP A 280 -10.94 25.66 -1.33
N ARG A 281 -11.23 24.38 -1.07
CA ARG A 281 -12.14 23.98 0.02
C ARG A 281 -11.59 24.33 1.40
N VAL A 282 -10.29 24.17 1.59
CA VAL A 282 -9.59 24.55 2.82
C VAL A 282 -9.66 26.07 3.04
N GLU A 283 -9.49 26.86 1.98
CA GLU A 283 -9.62 28.32 2.05
C GLU A 283 -11.01 28.77 2.52
N ARG A 284 -12.05 28.02 2.14
CA ARG A 284 -13.44 28.25 2.59
C ARG A 284 -13.75 27.68 3.97
N GLY A 285 -12.76 27.15 4.69
CA GLY A 285 -12.93 26.57 6.03
C GLY A 285 -13.66 25.22 6.04
N SER A 286 -13.89 24.60 4.89
CA SER A 286 -14.57 23.31 4.78
C SER A 286 -13.65 22.18 5.23
N ARG A 287 -14.14 21.32 6.14
CA ARG A 287 -13.35 20.21 6.73
C ARG A 287 -14.06 18.88 6.54
N TYR A 288 -13.29 17.83 6.32
CA TYR A 288 -13.83 16.48 6.27
C TYR A 288 -13.98 15.90 7.68
N GLY A 289 -15.22 15.67 8.11
CA GLY A 289 -15.52 15.07 9.41
C GLY A 289 -15.09 13.60 9.53
N SER A 290 -15.06 12.85 8.43
CA SER A 290 -14.74 11.41 8.42
C SER A 290 -13.93 11.01 7.18
N THR A 291 -13.30 9.83 7.23
CA THR A 291 -12.61 9.23 6.07
C THR A 291 -13.59 8.99 4.92
N VAL A 292 -14.81 8.54 5.22
CA VAL A 292 -15.86 8.29 4.24
C VAL A 292 -16.28 9.60 3.56
N ALA A 293 -16.50 10.67 4.32
CA ALA A 293 -16.86 11.97 3.76
C ALA A 293 -15.79 12.53 2.81
N GLN A 294 -14.50 12.31 3.14
CA GLN A 294 -13.39 12.68 2.26
C GLN A 294 -13.38 11.83 0.99
N PHE A 295 -13.54 10.51 1.12
CA PHE A 295 -13.61 9.61 -0.03
C PHE A 295 -14.78 9.96 -0.96
N THR A 296 -16.00 10.11 -0.42
CA THR A 296 -17.19 10.50 -1.20
C THR A 296 -16.96 11.82 -1.93
N ALA A 297 -16.33 12.81 -1.27
CA ALA A 297 -16.01 14.06 -1.93
C ALA A 297 -15.01 13.90 -3.09
N MET A 298 -13.98 13.07 -2.94
CA MET A 298 -13.03 12.79 -4.03
C MET A 298 -13.73 12.09 -5.20
N VAL A 299 -14.63 11.15 -4.92
CA VAL A 299 -15.46 10.50 -5.95
C VAL A 299 -16.32 11.52 -6.68
N THR A 300 -17.03 12.39 -5.95
CA THR A 300 -17.87 13.44 -6.57
C THR A 300 -17.05 14.40 -7.43
N VAL A 301 -15.88 14.84 -6.95
CA VAL A 301 -14.97 15.71 -7.71
C VAL A 301 -14.48 15.01 -8.97
N ASN A 302 -14.04 13.76 -8.86
CA ASN A 302 -13.56 13.00 -10.01
C ASN A 302 -14.65 12.71 -11.03
N LEU A 303 -15.89 12.46 -10.58
CA LEU A 303 -17.04 12.31 -11.47
C LEU A 303 -17.34 13.61 -12.21
N ALA A 304 -17.24 14.76 -11.54
CA ALA A 304 -17.42 16.06 -12.19
C ALA A 304 -16.33 16.34 -13.22
N ILE A 305 -15.06 16.03 -12.90
CA ILE A 305 -13.93 16.17 -13.83
C ILE A 305 -14.13 15.27 -15.06
N LEU A 306 -14.49 14.00 -14.84
CA LEU A 306 -14.76 13.05 -15.92
C LEU A 306 -15.92 13.51 -16.79
N GLY A 307 -17.03 13.92 -16.18
CA GLY A 307 -18.23 14.41 -16.88
C GLY A 307 -17.93 15.66 -17.72
N ALA A 308 -17.17 16.61 -17.19
CA ALA A 308 -16.71 17.78 -17.93
C ALA A 308 -15.83 17.38 -19.13
N GLY A 309 -14.92 16.43 -18.95
CA GLY A 309 -14.07 15.90 -20.02
C GLY A 309 -14.87 15.17 -21.12
N VAL A 310 -15.93 14.44 -20.76
CA VAL A 310 -16.83 13.80 -21.73
C VAL A 310 -17.64 14.85 -22.50
N LEU A 311 -18.18 15.87 -21.81
CA LEU A 311 -18.94 16.94 -22.45
C LEU A 311 -18.07 17.76 -23.41
N LEU A 312 -16.84 18.10 -23.03
CA LEU A 312 -15.89 18.82 -23.87
C LEU A 312 -15.55 18.03 -25.15
N ARG A 313 -15.36 16.71 -25.04
CA ARG A 313 -15.11 15.86 -26.21
C ARG A 313 -16.32 15.74 -27.13
N ARG A 314 -17.52 15.59 -26.55
CA ARG A 314 -18.77 15.60 -27.32
C ARG A 314 -18.97 16.90 -28.10
N THR A 315 -18.73 18.04 -27.46
CA THR A 315 -18.83 19.36 -28.12
C THR A 315 -17.75 19.57 -29.19
N ALA A 316 -16.58 18.95 -29.03
CA ALA A 316 -15.51 18.91 -30.04
C ALA A 316 -15.75 17.88 -31.16
N GLY A 317 -16.88 17.17 -31.18
CA GLY A 317 -17.18 16.15 -32.19
C GLY A 317 -16.36 14.85 -32.06
N VAL A 318 -15.64 14.66 -30.96
CA VAL A 318 -14.82 13.47 -30.71
C VAL A 318 -15.65 12.44 -29.95
N SER A 319 -16.14 11.43 -30.67
CA SER A 319 -16.80 10.26 -30.07
C SER A 319 -15.76 9.29 -29.55
N ALA A 320 -15.55 9.29 -28.23
CA ALA A 320 -14.78 8.25 -27.56
C ALA A 320 -15.73 7.25 -26.90
N TYR A 321 -15.60 5.97 -27.25
CA TYR A 321 -16.21 4.90 -26.48
C TYR A 321 -15.52 4.84 -25.11
N LEU A 322 -16.28 5.03 -24.04
CA LEU A 322 -15.80 4.92 -22.67
C LEU A 322 -16.57 3.78 -22.00
N PRO A 323 -15.94 2.62 -21.74
CA PRO A 323 -16.56 1.57 -20.94
C PRO A 323 -16.88 2.14 -19.56
N ILE A 324 -18.17 2.24 -19.22
CA ILE A 324 -18.61 2.91 -18.00
C ILE A 324 -18.09 2.17 -16.76
N ALA A 325 -18.06 0.83 -16.81
CA ALA A 325 -17.58 0.00 -15.71
C ALA A 325 -16.08 0.25 -15.42
N ASP A 326 -15.23 0.17 -16.44
CA ASP A 326 -13.77 0.35 -16.29
C ASP A 326 -13.44 1.78 -15.85
N ALA A 327 -14.13 2.77 -16.42
CA ALA A 327 -13.97 4.16 -16.02
C ALA A 327 -14.40 4.40 -14.58
N ALA A 328 -15.52 3.79 -14.13
CA ALA A 328 -15.97 3.87 -12.75
C ALA A 328 -14.98 3.19 -11.80
N PHE A 329 -14.48 2.01 -12.16
CA PHE A 329 -13.46 1.29 -11.37
C PHE A 329 -12.21 2.15 -11.19
N PHE A 330 -11.64 2.68 -12.28
CA PHE A 330 -10.47 3.56 -12.21
C PHE A 330 -10.70 4.80 -11.39
N LEU A 331 -11.87 5.42 -11.57
CA LEU A 331 -12.25 6.61 -10.83
C LEU A 331 -12.32 6.31 -9.33
N LEU A 332 -12.93 5.20 -8.94
CA LEU A 332 -13.02 4.78 -7.54
C LEU A 332 -11.63 4.47 -6.97
N LEU A 333 -10.80 3.73 -7.70
CA LEU A 333 -9.42 3.40 -7.34
C LEU A 333 -8.59 4.68 -7.09
N ILE A 334 -8.56 5.59 -8.06
CA ILE A 334 -7.82 6.85 -7.95
C ILE A 334 -8.38 7.71 -6.81
N SER A 335 -9.71 7.83 -6.69
CA SER A 335 -10.36 8.59 -5.61
C SER A 335 -9.98 8.06 -4.24
N MET A 336 -9.92 6.74 -4.09
CA MET A 336 -9.56 6.08 -2.85
C MET A 336 -8.10 6.31 -2.49
N VAL A 337 -7.17 6.06 -3.42
CA VAL A 337 -5.74 6.26 -3.17
C VAL A 337 -5.46 7.73 -2.86
N ILE A 338 -6.08 8.68 -3.58
CA ILE A 338 -6.02 10.12 -3.27
C ILE A 338 -6.50 10.40 -1.84
N ALA A 339 -7.69 9.94 -1.48
CA ALA A 339 -8.29 10.20 -0.18
C ALA A 339 -7.44 9.63 0.97
N MET A 340 -6.92 8.42 0.79
CA MET A 340 -6.03 7.77 1.77
C MET A 340 -4.71 8.52 1.89
N TYR A 341 -4.04 8.79 0.77
CA TYR A 341 -2.74 9.47 0.75
C TYR A 341 -2.80 10.84 1.44
N ASP A 342 -3.77 11.67 1.07
CA ASP A 342 -3.90 13.03 1.62
C ASP A 342 -4.24 12.98 3.12
N ARG A 343 -5.21 12.15 3.49
CA ARG A 343 -5.64 12.04 4.89
C ARG A 343 -4.54 11.51 5.78
N TYR A 344 -3.84 10.47 5.34
CA TYR A 344 -2.84 9.78 6.15
C TYR A 344 -1.59 10.61 6.35
N ARG A 345 -1.14 11.36 5.32
CA ARG A 345 -0.07 12.34 5.50
C ARG A 345 -0.41 13.44 6.49
N ILE A 346 -1.63 13.97 6.44
CA ILE A 346 -2.07 14.99 7.40
C ILE A 346 -2.01 14.42 8.83
N ILE A 347 -2.56 13.22 9.04
CA ILE A 347 -2.58 12.58 10.36
C ILE A 347 -1.16 12.26 10.86
N GLY A 348 -0.28 11.77 10.00
CA GLY A 348 1.12 11.48 10.33
C GLY A 348 1.88 12.73 10.77
N ASN A 349 1.83 13.79 9.97
CA ASN A 349 2.49 15.06 10.27
C ASN A 349 2.04 15.64 11.62
N LEU A 350 0.75 15.53 11.93
CA LEU A 350 0.20 15.98 13.21
C LEU A 350 0.67 15.17 14.42
N SER A 351 0.83 13.87 14.23
CA SER A 351 1.31 12.97 15.26
C SER A 351 2.79 13.25 15.59
N LEU A 352 3.57 13.72 14.60
CA LEU A 352 4.96 14.14 14.78
C LEU A 352 5.08 15.50 15.49
N ASP A 353 4.27 16.51 15.12
CA ASP A 353 4.36 17.88 15.66
C ASP A 353 3.96 17.98 17.16
N LYS A 354 3.14 17.06 17.68
CA LYS A 354 2.81 17.00 19.11
C LYS A 354 3.96 16.49 20.00
N ARG A 355 4.90 15.69 19.48
CA ARG A 355 5.96 15.05 20.29
C ARG A 355 6.92 16.05 20.97
N PRO A 356 7.41 17.11 20.31
CA PRO A 356 8.26 18.11 20.95
C PRO A 356 7.54 18.88 22.06
N ARG A 357 6.27 19.25 21.83
CA ARG A 357 5.47 20.05 22.78
C ARG A 357 5.12 19.26 24.04
N LEU A 358 4.80 17.97 23.90
CA LEU A 358 4.53 17.09 25.04
C LEU A 358 5.81 16.84 25.86
N ARG A 359 6.95 16.61 25.20
CA ARG A 359 8.26 16.47 25.88
C ARG A 359 8.67 17.74 26.65
N ARG A 360 8.35 18.92 26.13
CA ARG A 360 8.62 20.20 26.80
C ARG A 360 7.73 20.37 28.04
N ARG A 361 6.41 20.19 27.90
CA ARG A 361 5.47 20.23 29.03
C ARG A 361 5.81 19.23 30.14
N LEU A 362 6.21 18.00 29.81
CA LEU A 362 6.60 17.00 30.80
C LEU A 362 7.92 17.34 31.51
N ARG A 363 8.86 18.04 30.85
CA ARG A 363 10.05 18.59 31.52
C ARG A 363 9.67 19.73 32.44
N ASP A 364 8.84 20.65 31.97
CA ASP A 364 8.42 21.82 32.74
C ASP A 364 7.64 21.39 34.01
N MET A 365 6.76 20.38 33.91
CA MET A 365 6.06 19.81 35.07
C MET A 365 6.99 19.09 36.06
N ARG A 366 8.08 18.46 35.59
CA ARG A 366 9.09 17.86 36.47
C ARG A 366 9.99 18.90 37.16
N GLN A 367 10.17 20.07 36.54
CA GLN A 367 10.93 21.18 37.13
C GLN A 367 10.13 21.99 38.15
N VAL A 368 8.80 21.93 38.11
CA VAL A 368 7.91 22.59 39.10
C VAL A 368 7.59 21.66 40.28
N ALA A 369 7.86 20.36 40.16
CA ALA A 369 7.70 19.36 41.22
C ALA A 369 8.96 19.15 42.09
N HIS A 370 10.03 19.90 41.81
CA HIS A 370 11.25 20.04 42.61
C HIS A 370 11.39 21.51 43.01
#